data_AF-A0A6J8F3N2-F1
#
_entry.id   AF-A0A6J8F3N2-F1
#
_cell.length_a   1.000
_cell.length_b   1.000
_cell.length_c   1.000
_cell.angle_alpha   90.00
_cell.angle_beta   90.00
_cell.angle_gamma   90.00
#
_symmetry.space_group_name_H-M   'P 1'
#
loop_
_entity.id
_entity.type
_entity.pdbx_description
1 polymer ?
#
loop_
_entity_poly.entity_id
_entity_poly.type
_entity_poly.pdbx_seq_one_letter_code
_entity_poly.pdbx_strand_id
1 'polypeptide(L)'
;MPELEEFWLTDGNINDWGEVKKFCGFANTLRTIYVERNPIEQDKRYRDKVYMNLPFVTQIDSWPVVNKGNLEADRLIQRRAS
;
A
#
# COMPACT_ATOMS: atom_id res chain seq x y z
N MET A 1 -22.59 -2.97 -2.57
CA MET A 1 -21.69 -3.56 -1.55
C MET A 1 -20.75 -2.46 -1.09
N PRO A 2 -20.31 -2.43 0.17
CA PRO A 2 -19.40 -1.40 0.64
C PRO A 2 -18.06 -1.48 -0.11
N GLU A 3 -17.53 -0.34 -0.53
CA GLU A 3 -16.25 -0.20 -1.21
C GLU A 3 -15.15 0.00 -0.16
N LEU A 4 -14.17 -0.90 -0.13
CA LEU A 4 -13.06 -0.81 0.81
C LEU A 4 -12.01 0.13 0.24
N GLU A 5 -11.90 1.34 0.79
CA GLU A 5 -10.93 2.36 0.38
C GLU A 5 -9.65 2.36 1.22
N GLU A 6 -9.79 2.08 2.53
CA GLU A 6 -8.68 2.04 3.48
C GLU A 6 -8.77 0.78 4.34
N PHE A 7 -7.63 0.17 4.63
CA PHE A 7 -7.58 -1.05 5.42
C PHE A 7 -6.44 -1.07 6.43
N TRP A 8 -6.78 -1.34 7.70
CA TRP A 8 -5.83 -1.53 8.79
C TRP A 8 -5.55 -3.00 9.07
N LEU A 9 -4.28 -3.39 8.97
CA LEU A 9 -3.78 -4.70 9.36
C LEU A 9 -2.51 -4.60 10.22
N THR A 10 -2.38 -3.49 10.93
CA THR A 10 -1.31 -3.23 11.88
C THR A 10 -1.31 -4.26 13.01
N ASP A 11 -0.13 -4.62 13.53
CA ASP A 11 0.04 -5.63 14.60
C ASP A 11 -0.54 -7.02 14.24
N GLY A 12 -0.63 -7.31 12.95
CA GLY A 12 -0.98 -8.64 12.45
C GLY A 12 0.18 -9.64 12.57
N ASN A 13 0.05 -10.76 11.90
CA ASN A 13 1.10 -11.79 11.79
C ASN A 13 1.42 -12.12 10.32
N ILE A 14 1.43 -11.11 9.46
CA ILE A 14 1.80 -11.30 8.05
C ILE A 14 3.30 -11.53 7.96
N ASN A 15 3.68 -12.75 7.63
CA ASN A 15 5.06 -13.18 7.40
C ASN A 15 5.33 -13.57 5.94
N ASP A 16 4.31 -13.56 5.08
CA ASP A 16 4.38 -13.96 3.69
C ASP A 16 3.73 -12.92 2.76
N TRP A 17 4.34 -12.69 1.60
CA TRP A 17 3.87 -11.72 0.62
C TRP A 17 2.58 -12.18 -0.09
N GLY A 18 2.29 -13.48 -0.10
CA GLY A 18 1.04 -14.03 -0.59
C GLY A 18 -0.18 -13.52 0.19
N GLU A 19 -0.05 -13.25 1.48
CA GLU A 19 -1.12 -12.65 2.29
C GLU A 19 -1.43 -11.21 1.82
N VAL A 20 -0.40 -10.42 1.51
CA VAL A 20 -0.56 -9.07 0.95
C VAL A 20 -1.24 -9.12 -0.42
N LYS A 21 -0.90 -10.10 -1.26
CA LYS A 21 -1.47 -10.25 -2.60
C LYS A 21 -2.98 -10.55 -2.61
N LYS A 22 -3.54 -11.09 -1.52
CA LYS A 22 -4.99 -11.35 -1.42
C LYS A 22 -5.83 -10.08 -1.56
N PHE A 23 -5.26 -8.91 -1.26
CA PHE A 23 -5.93 -7.62 -1.41
C PHE A 23 -6.09 -7.15 -2.86
N CYS A 24 -5.53 -7.86 -3.85
CA CYS A 24 -5.76 -7.56 -5.27
C CYS A 24 -7.25 -7.58 -5.68
N GLY A 25 -8.11 -8.29 -4.93
CA GLY A 25 -9.56 -8.25 -5.13
C GLY A 25 -10.18 -6.85 -4.97
N PHE A 26 -9.48 -5.93 -4.30
CA PHE A 26 -9.92 -4.56 -4.04
C PHE A 26 -9.22 -3.52 -4.94
N ALA A 27 -8.62 -3.94 -6.07
CA ALA A 27 -7.86 -3.04 -6.95
C ALA A 27 -8.61 -1.76 -7.35
N ASN A 28 -9.94 -1.86 -7.51
CA ASN A 28 -10.77 -0.73 -7.93
C ASN A 28 -11.04 0.27 -6.80
N THR A 29 -11.00 -0.13 -5.53
CA THR A 29 -11.45 0.68 -4.39
C THR A 29 -10.33 1.01 -3.40
N LEU A 30 -9.45 0.06 -3.08
CA LEU A 30 -8.45 0.21 -2.02
C LEU A 30 -7.34 1.18 -2.46
N ARG A 31 -7.05 2.17 -1.61
CA ARG A 31 -6.04 3.22 -1.83
C ARG A 31 -5.03 3.33 -0.72
N THR A 32 -5.43 3.07 0.53
CA THR A 32 -4.55 3.14 1.70
C THR A 32 -4.51 1.80 2.41
N ILE A 33 -3.31 1.31 2.69
CA ILE A 33 -3.12 0.10 3.50
C ILE A 33 -2.13 0.36 4.64
N TYR A 34 -2.47 -0.10 5.83
CA TYR A 34 -1.61 -0.08 7.01
C TYR A 34 -1.20 -1.51 7.34
N VAL A 35 0.09 -1.79 7.23
CA VAL A 35 0.70 -3.11 7.41
C VAL A 35 1.94 -3.07 8.31
N GLU A 36 2.19 -1.92 8.96
CA GLU A 36 3.20 -1.76 10.00
C GLU A 36 3.07 -2.81 11.12
N ARG A 37 4.19 -3.10 11.78
CA ARG A 37 4.34 -4.06 12.88
C ARG A 37 3.98 -5.50 12.54
N ASN A 38 3.91 -5.84 11.26
CA ASN A 38 3.89 -7.22 10.78
C ASN A 38 5.33 -7.72 10.53
N PRO A 39 5.61 -9.04 10.64
CA PRO A 39 6.93 -9.61 10.33
C PRO A 39 7.51 -9.20 8.97
N ILE A 40 6.68 -9.01 7.94
CA ILE A 40 7.12 -8.52 6.61
C ILE A 40 7.81 -7.14 6.64
N GLU A 41 7.58 -6.32 7.67
CA GLU A 41 8.22 -5.00 7.85
C GLU A 41 9.75 -5.11 8.01
N GLN A 42 10.26 -6.26 8.48
CA GLN A 42 11.69 -6.50 8.63
C GLN A 42 12.44 -6.57 7.28
N ASP A 43 11.72 -6.70 6.16
CA ASP A 43 12.33 -6.70 4.84
C ASP A 43 12.82 -5.31 4.45
N LYS A 44 14.09 -5.19 4.03
CA LYS A 44 14.69 -3.91 3.60
C LYS A 44 13.95 -3.25 2.44
N ARG A 45 13.18 -4.01 1.67
CA ARG A 45 12.37 -3.56 0.54
C ARG A 45 10.88 -3.59 0.87
N TYR A 46 10.50 -3.55 2.15
CA TYR A 46 9.12 -3.70 2.62
C TYR A 46 8.11 -2.86 1.81
N ARG A 47 8.27 -1.54 1.76
CA ARG A 47 7.36 -0.65 1.01
C ARG A 47 7.34 -0.94 -0.48
N ASP A 48 8.50 -1.18 -1.08
CA ASP A 48 8.60 -1.55 -2.51
C ASP A 48 7.83 -2.85 -2.77
N LYS A 49 7.97 -3.85 -1.90
CA LYS A 49 7.31 -5.15 -2.04
C LYS A 49 5.81 -5.08 -1.79
N VAL A 50 5.35 -4.25 -0.85
CA VAL A 50 3.92 -3.95 -0.69
C VAL A 50 3.38 -3.35 -2.00
N TYR A 51 4.06 -2.36 -2.58
CA TYR A 51 3.67 -1.76 -3.86
C TYR A 51 3.72 -2.76 -5.03
N MET A 52 4.74 -3.62 -5.11
CA MET A 52 4.83 -4.66 -6.15
C MET A 52 3.66 -5.66 -6.10
N ASN A 53 3.13 -5.94 -4.90
CA ASN A 53 1.95 -6.79 -4.73
C ASN A 53 0.64 -6.01 -4.94
N LEU A 54 0.60 -4.73 -4.60
CA LEU A 54 -0.59 -3.88 -4.65
C LEU A 54 -0.30 -2.56 -5.40
N PRO A 55 -0.06 -2.59 -6.72
CA PRO A 55 0.40 -1.41 -7.47
C PRO A 55 -0.64 -0.29 -7.61
N PHE A 56 -1.86 -0.52 -7.16
CA PHE A 56 -2.99 0.41 -7.18
C PHE A 56 -3.14 1.22 -5.88
N VAL A 57 -2.42 0.87 -4.81
CA VAL A 57 -2.44 1.67 -3.57
C VAL A 57 -1.64 2.95 -3.76
N THR A 58 -2.16 4.05 -3.23
CA THR A 58 -1.52 5.37 -3.28
C THR A 58 -0.79 5.70 -1.99
N GLN A 59 -1.12 5.02 -0.89
CA GLN A 59 -0.50 5.18 0.41
C GLN A 59 -0.26 3.83 1.09
N ILE A 60 0.90 3.72 1.74
CA ILE A 60 1.28 2.60 2.59
C ILE A 60 1.69 3.20 3.94
N ASP A 61 1.10 2.75 5.05
CA ASP A 61 1.39 3.24 6.40
C ASP A 61 1.36 4.78 6.50
N SER A 62 0.31 5.42 5.96
CA SER A 62 0.15 6.89 5.81
C SER A 62 1.15 7.61 4.89
N TRP A 63 2.16 6.92 4.37
CA TRP A 63 3.16 7.53 3.49
C TRP A 63 2.79 7.30 2.02
N PRO A 64 2.82 8.34 1.18
CA PRO A 64 2.58 8.21 -0.26
C PRO A 64 3.51 7.20 -0.92
N VAL A 65 3.00 6.51 -1.94
CA VAL A 65 3.81 5.72 -2.86
C VAL A 65 4.19 6.59 -4.05
N VAL A 66 5.49 6.66 -4.35
CA VAL A 66 6.01 7.39 -5.52
C VAL A 66 6.16 6.39 -6.66
N ASN A 67 5.28 6.47 -7.64
CA ASN A 67 5.32 5.66 -8.84
C ASN A 67 6.41 6.17 -9.79
N LYS A 68 7.60 5.57 -9.69
CA LYS A 68 8.78 5.92 -10.52
C LYS A 68 8.53 5.90 -12.04
N GLY A 69 7.48 5.22 -12.52
CA GLY A 69 7.07 5.19 -13.93
C GLY A 69 6.09 6.30 -14.35
N ASN A 70 5.51 7.05 -13.42
CA ASN A 70 4.58 8.15 -13.70
C ASN A 70 4.76 9.30 -12.69
N LEU A 71 5.89 9.99 -12.84
CA LEU A 71 6.30 11.12 -12.00
C LEU A 71 5.28 12.28 -11.96
N GLU A 72 4.40 12.42 -12.96
CA GLU A 72 3.38 13.48 -12.98
C GLU A 72 2.24 13.20 -12.01
N ALA A 73 1.80 11.94 -11.89
CA ALA A 73 0.80 11.54 -10.92
C ALA A 73 1.30 11.76 -9.47
N ASP A 74 2.59 11.45 -9.23
CA ASP A 74 3.24 11.64 -7.93
C ASP A 74 3.32 13.12 -7.52
N ARG A 75 3.62 14.02 -8.48
CA ARG A 75 3.62 15.47 -8.25
C ARG A 75 2.24 16.01 -7.87
N LEU A 76 1.18 15.40 -8.39
CA LEU A 76 -0.20 15.77 -8.06
C LEU A 76 -0.58 15.38 -6.62
N ILE A 77 -0.08 14.25 -6.13
CA ILE A 77 -0.28 13.78 -4.75
C ILE A 77 0.42 14.73 -3.76
N GLN A 78 1.68 15.10 -4.03
CA GLN A 78 2.44 16.02 -3.16
C GLN A 78 1.81 17.41 -3.04
N ARG A 79 1.24 17.93 -4.13
CA ARG A 79 0.55 19.23 -4.15
C ARG A 79 -0.78 19.26 -3.38
N ARG A 80 -1.42 18.12 -3.15
CA ARG A 80 -2.70 18.03 -2.40
C ARG A 80 -2.49 17.88 -0.90
N ALA A 81 -1.29 17.50 -0.47
CA ALA A 81 -0.90 17.35 0.92
C ALA A 81 -0.24 18.61 1.52
N SER A 82 -0.19 19.72 0.77
CA SER A 82 0.41 21.01 1.16
C SER A 82 -0.63 22.13 1.24
#